data_AF-X7F128-F1
#
_entry.id   AF-X7F128-F1
#
_cell.length_a   1.000
_cell.length_b   1.000
_cell.length_c   1.000
_cell.angle_alpha   90.00
_cell.angle_beta   90.00
_cell.angle_gamma   90.00
#
_symmetry.space_group_name_H-M   'P 1'
#
loop_
_entity.id
_entity.type
_entity.pdbx_description
1 polymer ?
#
loop_
_entity_poly.entity_id
_entity_poly.type
_entity_poly.pdbx_seq_one_letter_code
_entity_poly.pdbx_strand_id
1 'polypeptide(L)'
;MVKNTDVGAAESEPSKAQKRDILQLLQDCYDVEAGRYNGADTDDVIAETLGVRPAWVSALREEFFGPDGGNEDMQGLLEELVSFRQQLAEVRQRLADHASRVAELDQGAKEHEARLKRIIGALSPRIVKRVG
;
A
#
# COMPACT_ATOMS: atom_id res chain seq x y z
N MET A 1 49.15 -18.38 -28.26
CA MET A 1 47.76 -18.87 -28.39
C MET A 1 46.86 -17.83 -27.74
N VAL A 2 46.53 -16.78 -28.50
CA VAL A 2 45.70 -15.68 -28.02
C VAL A 2 44.26 -16.17 -28.02
N LYS A 3 43.65 -16.27 -26.83
CA LYS A 3 42.22 -16.53 -26.70
C LYS A 3 41.51 -15.24 -27.11
N ASN A 4 40.92 -15.27 -28.30
CA ASN A 4 40.13 -14.19 -28.84
C ASN A 4 38.84 -14.11 -28.01
N THR A 5 38.74 -13.10 -27.15
CA THR A 5 37.50 -12.61 -26.57
C THR A 5 36.67 -12.04 -27.71
N ASP A 6 35.66 -12.78 -28.15
CA ASP A 6 34.62 -12.25 -29.03
C ASP A 6 33.47 -11.76 -28.15
N VAL A 7 33.49 -10.45 -27.89
CA VAL A 7 32.37 -9.70 -27.31
C VAL A 7 31.48 -9.32 -28.49
N GLY A 8 30.55 -10.22 -28.85
CA GLY A 8 29.57 -9.99 -29.90
C GLY A 8 28.35 -9.23 -29.36
N ALA A 9 28.31 -7.92 -29.60
CA ALA A 9 27.05 -7.19 -29.65
C ALA A 9 26.24 -7.65 -30.89
N ALA A 10 24.91 -7.69 -30.77
CA ALA A 10 23.89 -7.90 -31.81
C ALA A 10 23.30 -9.32 -31.96
N GLU A 11 22.40 -9.69 -31.05
CA GLU A 11 21.05 -10.12 -31.49
C GLU A 11 20.09 -8.98 -31.11
N SER A 12 19.76 -8.12 -32.06
CA SER A 12 18.91 -6.94 -31.83
C SER A 12 17.42 -7.29 -31.74
N GLU A 13 17.01 -8.41 -32.34
CA GLU A 13 15.62 -8.86 -32.40
C GLU A 13 15.46 -10.26 -31.80
N PRO A 14 14.31 -10.56 -31.17
CA PRO A 14 13.99 -11.91 -30.72
C PRO A 14 13.90 -12.86 -31.92
N SER A 15 14.28 -14.13 -31.72
CA SER A 15 14.02 -15.18 -32.72
C SER A 15 12.52 -15.32 -32.99
N LYS A 16 12.14 -15.93 -34.12
CA LYS A 16 10.72 -16.16 -34.47
C LYS A 16 9.97 -16.97 -33.40
N ALA A 17 10.65 -17.93 -32.78
CA ALA A 17 10.08 -18.72 -31.69
C ALA A 17 9.81 -17.83 -30.47
N GLN A 18 10.81 -17.07 -30.02
CA GLN A 18 10.65 -16.12 -28.90
C GLN A 18 9.58 -15.06 -29.20
N LYS A 19 9.53 -14.51 -30.42
CA LYS A 19 8.49 -13.55 -30.82
C LYS A 19 7.10 -14.19 -30.71
N ARG A 20 6.91 -15.43 -31.16
CA ARG A 20 5.62 -16.14 -31.02
C ARG A 20 5.27 -16.35 -29.54
N ASP A 21 6.23 -16.76 -28.73
CA ASP A 21 5.99 -17.06 -27.31
C ASP A 21 5.65 -15.77 -26.53
N ILE A 22 6.33 -14.65 -26.83
CA ILE A 22 6.01 -13.33 -26.28
C ILE A 22 4.59 -12.90 -26.69
N LEU A 23 4.26 -12.98 -27.99
CA LEU A 23 2.94 -12.58 -28.49
C LEU A 23 1.82 -13.42 -27.88
N GLN A 24 2.05 -14.72 -27.68
CA GLN A 24 1.09 -15.61 -27.04
C GLN A 24 0.84 -15.18 -25.59
N LEU A 25 1.88 -14.89 -24.82
CA LEU A 25 1.70 -14.49 -23.42
C LEU A 25 1.04 -13.11 -23.31
N LEU A 26 1.44 -12.15 -24.16
CA LEU A 26 0.77 -10.84 -24.25
C LEU A 26 -0.72 -10.97 -24.58
N GLN A 27 -1.09 -11.91 -25.45
CA GLN A 27 -2.49 -12.19 -25.77
C GLN A 27 -3.31 -12.64 -24.56
N ASP A 28 -2.67 -13.34 -23.62
CA ASP A 28 -3.32 -13.90 -22.44
C ASP A 28 -3.41 -12.88 -21.29
N CYS A 29 -2.43 -11.97 -21.15
CA CYS A 29 -2.31 -11.07 -19.99
C CYS A 29 -2.60 -9.58 -20.27
N TYR A 30 -2.68 -9.14 -21.53
CA TYR A 30 -2.84 -7.72 -21.86
C TYR A 30 -4.27 -7.42 -22.30
N ASP A 31 -4.91 -6.44 -21.66
CA ASP A 31 -6.21 -5.91 -22.05
C ASP A 31 -6.01 -4.80 -23.10
N VAL A 32 -6.34 -5.12 -24.35
CA VAL A 32 -6.24 -4.18 -25.49
C VAL A 32 -7.28 -3.05 -25.40
N GLU A 33 -8.46 -3.32 -24.85
CA GLU A 33 -9.52 -2.31 -24.73
C GLU A 33 -9.18 -1.29 -23.64
N ALA A 34 -8.65 -1.76 -22.50
CA ALA A 34 -8.19 -0.91 -21.41
C ALA A 34 -6.77 -0.36 -21.62
N GLY A 35 -6.00 -0.94 -22.54
CA GLY A 35 -4.63 -0.53 -22.87
C GLY A 35 -3.64 -0.76 -21.73
N ARG A 36 -3.78 -1.85 -20.97
CA ARG A 36 -2.97 -2.14 -19.77
C ARG A 36 -2.86 -3.64 -19.49
N TYR A 37 -1.98 -4.02 -18.58
CA TYR A 37 -1.88 -5.40 -18.11
C TYR A 37 -2.96 -5.75 -17.10
N ASN A 38 -3.40 -7.01 -17.15
CA ASN A 38 -4.24 -7.65 -16.14
C ASN A 38 -3.37 -8.33 -15.08
N GLY A 39 -3.92 -8.47 -13.86
CA GLY A 39 -3.25 -9.24 -12.82
C GLY A 39 -1.93 -8.60 -12.38
N ALA A 40 -0.89 -9.42 -12.14
CA ALA A 40 0.44 -8.95 -11.75
C ALA A 40 1.43 -8.86 -12.93
N ASP A 41 0.97 -9.05 -14.18
CA ASP A 41 1.85 -9.11 -15.33
C ASP A 41 2.36 -7.73 -15.76
N THR A 42 3.59 -7.71 -16.27
CA THR A 42 4.28 -6.56 -16.86
C THR A 42 5.26 -7.05 -17.92
N ASP A 43 5.83 -6.15 -18.72
CA ASP A 43 6.93 -6.49 -19.65
C ASP A 43 8.06 -7.26 -18.94
N ASP A 44 8.42 -6.83 -17.72
CA ASP A 44 9.49 -7.43 -16.94
C ASP A 44 9.14 -8.85 -16.47
N VAL A 45 7.92 -9.07 -15.97
CA VAL A 45 7.45 -10.40 -15.52
C VAL A 45 7.39 -11.37 -16.69
N ILE A 46 6.91 -10.93 -17.85
CA ILE A 46 6.89 -11.72 -19.08
C ILE A 46 8.30 -12.07 -19.52
N ALA A 47 9.20 -11.07 -19.52
CA ALA A 47 10.58 -11.27 -19.91
C ALA A 47 11.32 -12.26 -19.01
N GLU A 48 11.13 -12.16 -17.69
CA GLU A 48 11.65 -13.09 -16.71
C GLU A 48 11.10 -14.51 -16.94
N THR A 49 9.77 -14.62 -17.13
CA THR A 49 9.08 -15.90 -17.36
C THR A 49 9.58 -16.62 -18.60
N LEU A 50 9.85 -15.89 -19.68
CA LEU A 50 10.30 -16.45 -20.95
C LEU A 50 11.85 -16.48 -21.09
N GLY A 51 12.59 -15.91 -20.13
CA GLY A 51 14.04 -15.79 -20.20
C GLY A 51 14.53 -14.92 -21.37
N VAL A 52 13.77 -13.87 -21.72
CA VAL A 52 14.06 -12.95 -22.83
C VAL A 52 14.36 -11.54 -22.31
N ARG A 53 14.71 -10.62 -23.21
CA ARG A 53 15.00 -9.23 -22.85
C ARG A 53 13.70 -8.42 -22.69
N PRO A 54 13.51 -7.65 -21.61
CA PRO A 54 12.30 -6.82 -21.41
C PRO A 54 12.00 -5.88 -22.58
N ALA A 55 13.04 -5.25 -23.14
CA ALA A 55 12.90 -4.36 -24.29
C ALA A 55 12.26 -5.02 -25.54
N TRP A 56 12.39 -6.35 -25.70
CA TRP A 56 11.71 -7.07 -26.77
C TRP A 56 10.23 -7.24 -26.50
N VAL A 57 9.85 -7.46 -25.25
CA VAL A 57 8.45 -7.55 -24.83
C VAL A 57 7.77 -6.19 -25.01
N SER A 58 8.39 -5.11 -24.53
CA SER A 58 7.87 -3.74 -24.68
C SER A 58 7.67 -3.36 -26.14
N ALA A 59 8.65 -3.65 -27.00
CA ALA A 59 8.54 -3.35 -28.43
C ALA A 59 7.40 -4.13 -29.10
N LEU A 60 7.24 -5.42 -28.79
CA LEU A 60 6.17 -6.24 -29.35
C LEU A 60 4.80 -5.87 -28.79
N ARG A 61 4.71 -5.51 -27.51
CA ARG A 61 3.48 -4.99 -26.91
C ARG A 61 3.07 -3.69 -27.61
N GLU A 62 3.97 -2.71 -27.73
CA GLU A 62 3.66 -1.44 -28.40
C GLU A 62 3.27 -1.62 -29.87
N GLU A 63 3.92 -2.53 -30.59
CA GLU A 63 3.65 -2.80 -32.00
C GLU A 63 2.29 -3.50 -32.23
N PHE A 64 1.94 -4.49 -31.40
CA PHE A 64 0.81 -5.38 -31.67
C PHE A 64 -0.40 -5.21 -30.75
N PHE A 65 -0.22 -4.61 -29.56
CA PHE A 65 -1.26 -4.54 -28.53
C PHE A 65 -1.56 -3.11 -28.09
N GLY A 66 -0.54 -2.34 -27.70
CA GLY A 66 -0.71 -0.96 -27.23
C GLY A 66 0.39 -0.46 -26.27
N PRO A 67 0.24 0.77 -25.77
CA PRO A 67 1.23 1.42 -24.90
C PRO A 67 1.30 0.77 -23.51
N ASP A 68 2.33 1.10 -22.71
CA ASP A 68 2.33 0.67 -21.31
C ASP A 68 1.37 1.58 -20.52
N GLY A 69 0.09 1.20 -20.49
CA GLY A 69 -0.92 1.87 -19.66
C GLY A 69 -0.84 1.50 -18.18
N GLY A 70 0.22 0.80 -17.76
CA GLY A 70 0.40 0.30 -16.40
C GLY A 70 -0.29 -1.04 -16.15
N ASN A 71 -0.58 -1.31 -14.88
CA ASN A 71 -1.13 -2.58 -14.40
C ASN A 71 -2.33 -2.29 -13.47
N GLU A 72 -3.47 -2.94 -13.73
CA GLU A 72 -4.72 -2.72 -12.99
C GLU A 72 -4.61 -3.08 -11.51
N ASP A 73 -4.05 -4.23 -11.16
CA ASP A 73 -3.90 -4.67 -9.78
C ASP A 73 -3.00 -3.70 -9.01
N MET A 74 -1.92 -3.23 -9.64
CA MET A 74 -1.02 -2.26 -9.02
C MET A 74 -1.75 -0.95 -8.72
N GLN A 75 -2.58 -0.47 -9.64
CA GLN A 75 -3.37 0.75 -9.44
C GLN A 75 -4.42 0.57 -8.35
N GLY A 76 -5.15 -0.55 -8.35
CA GLY A 76 -6.11 -0.89 -7.30
C GLY A 76 -5.46 -0.98 -5.92
N LEU A 77 -4.31 -1.64 -5.81
CA LEU A 77 -3.56 -1.74 -4.55
C LEU A 77 -3.07 -0.37 -4.07
N LEU A 78 -2.65 0.52 -4.97
CA LEU A 78 -2.27 1.89 -4.60
C LEU A 78 -3.45 2.68 -4.04
N GLU A 79 -4.62 2.59 -4.66
CA GLU A 79 -5.85 3.24 -4.20
C GLU A 79 -6.29 2.72 -2.83
N GLU A 80 -6.30 1.40 -2.64
CA GLU A 80 -6.59 0.77 -1.35
C GLU A 80 -5.60 1.21 -0.26
N LEU A 81 -4.31 1.26 -0.58
CA LEU A 81 -3.26 1.69 0.34
C LEU A 81 -3.43 3.16 0.75
N VAL A 82 -3.80 4.03 -0.19
CA VAL A 82 -4.15 5.44 0.11
C VAL A 82 -5.36 5.51 1.03
N SER A 83 -6.42 4.75 0.74
CA SER A 83 -7.61 4.66 1.58
C SER A 83 -7.29 4.20 3.00
N PHE A 84 -6.50 3.12 3.16
CA PHE A 84 -6.08 2.65 4.48
C PHE A 84 -5.25 3.68 5.23
N ARG A 85 -4.35 4.41 4.55
CA ARG A 85 -3.58 5.49 5.19
C ARG A 85 -4.47 6.61 5.72
N GLN A 86 -5.51 6.99 4.97
CA GLN A 86 -6.47 8.00 5.41
C GLN A 86 -7.27 7.53 6.63
N GLN A 87 -7.83 6.33 6.58
CA GLN A 87 -8.57 5.74 7.70
C GLN A 87 -7.70 5.63 8.97
N LEU A 88 -6.42 5.27 8.80
CA LEU A 88 -5.47 5.17 9.90
C LEU A 88 -5.16 6.56 10.51
N ALA A 89 -5.07 7.60 9.69
CA ALA A 89 -4.93 8.98 10.17
C ALA A 89 -6.15 9.43 10.98
N GLU A 90 -7.36 9.12 10.52
CA GLU A 90 -8.61 9.43 11.24
C GLU A 90 -8.72 8.70 12.58
N VAL A 91 -8.35 7.40 12.62
CA VAL A 91 -8.31 6.63 13.87
C VAL A 91 -7.29 7.23 14.83
N ARG A 92 -6.11 7.62 14.35
CA ARG A 92 -5.08 8.28 15.19
C ARG A 92 -5.59 9.60 15.77
N GLN A 93 -6.28 10.41 14.98
CA GLN A 93 -6.87 11.66 15.47
C GLN A 93 -7.91 11.39 16.56
N ARG A 94 -8.83 10.45 16.34
CA ARG A 94 -9.84 10.06 17.34
C ARG A 94 -9.21 9.54 18.63
N LEU A 95 -8.12 8.78 18.55
CA LEU A 95 -7.38 8.32 19.73
C LEU A 95 -6.75 9.50 20.50
N ALA A 96 -6.20 10.50 19.81
CA ALA A 96 -5.66 11.69 20.45
C ALA A 96 -6.75 12.51 21.17
N ASP A 97 -7.92 12.67 20.53
CA ASP A 97 -9.07 13.35 21.13
C ASP A 97 -9.58 12.60 22.37
N HIS A 98 -9.69 11.27 22.28
CA HIS A 98 -10.07 10.43 23.43
C HIS A 98 -9.03 10.46 24.55
N ALA A 99 -7.74 10.46 24.24
CA ALA A 99 -6.68 10.59 25.24
C ALA A 99 -6.80 11.93 26.00
N SER A 100 -7.08 13.02 25.27
CA SER A 100 -7.33 14.34 25.86
C SER A 100 -8.56 14.30 26.77
N ARG A 101 -9.65 13.67 26.32
CA ARG A 101 -10.87 13.52 27.11
C ARG A 101 -10.67 12.70 28.38
N VAL A 102 -9.86 11.63 28.32
CA VAL A 102 -9.50 10.83 29.49
C VAL A 102 -8.73 11.67 30.50
N ALA A 103 -7.77 12.48 30.05
CA ALA A 103 -7.01 13.36 30.92
C ALA A 103 -7.90 14.41 31.61
N GLU A 104 -8.85 15.00 30.89
CA GLU A 104 -9.84 15.93 31.47
C GLU A 104 -10.70 15.27 32.54
N LEU A 105 -11.19 14.05 32.29
CA LEU A 105 -12.03 13.31 33.23
C LEU A 105 -11.25 12.92 34.49
N ASP A 106 -10.00 12.49 34.33
CA ASP A 106 -9.12 12.17 35.46
C ASP A 106 -8.84 13.39 36.33
N GLN A 107 -8.57 14.54 35.71
CA GLN A 107 -8.37 15.80 36.42
C GLN A 107 -9.64 16.24 37.16
N GLY A 108 -10.80 16.19 36.51
CA GLY A 108 -12.10 16.51 37.14
C GLY A 108 -12.42 15.59 38.32
N ALA A 109 -12.10 14.29 38.21
CA ALA A 109 -12.27 13.33 39.30
C ALA A 109 -11.41 13.70 40.52
N LYS A 110 -10.12 14.03 40.31
CA LYS A 110 -9.20 14.45 41.38
C LYS A 110 -9.68 15.73 42.07
N GLU A 111 -10.16 16.71 41.32
CA GLU A 111 -10.68 17.96 41.87
C GLU A 111 -11.92 17.74 42.72
N HIS A 112 -12.85 16.90 42.24
CA HIS A 112 -14.04 16.52 42.99
C HIS A 112 -13.70 15.72 44.25
N GLU A 113 -12.74 14.80 44.19
CA GLU A 113 -12.25 14.07 45.36
C GLU A 113 -11.66 15.03 46.41
N ALA A 114 -10.82 15.97 45.99
CA ALA A 114 -10.23 16.97 46.87
C ALA A 114 -11.28 17.90 47.49
N ARG A 115 -12.33 18.26 46.73
CA ARG A 115 -13.45 19.06 47.22
C ARG A 115 -14.28 18.28 48.24
N LEU A 116 -14.56 17.00 47.97
CA LEU A 116 -15.30 16.13 48.89
C LEU A 116 -14.56 15.98 50.22
N LYS A 117 -13.24 15.74 50.18
CA LYS A 117 -12.38 15.68 51.38
C LYS A 117 -12.49 16.95 52.23
N ARG A 118 -12.46 18.13 51.60
CA ARG A 118 -12.63 19.42 52.29
C ARG A 118 -13.99 19.57 52.96
N ILE A 119 -15.07 19.20 52.26
CA ILE A 119 -16.43 19.27 52.80
C ILE A 119 -16.55 18.34 54.02
N ILE A 120 -16.12 17.09 53.90
CA ILE A 120 -16.16 16.12 55.00
C ILE A 120 -15.35 16.63 56.20
N GLY A 121 -14.15 17.17 55.99
CA GLY A 121 -13.31 17.72 57.06
C GLY A 121 -13.92 18.92 57.78
N ALA A 122 -14.77 19.70 57.10
CA ALA A 122 -15.48 20.84 57.70
C ALA A 122 -16.74 20.44 58.49
N LEU A 123 -17.24 19.22 58.32
CA LEU A 123 -18.41 18.74 59.05
C LEU A 123 -18.01 18.33 60.48
N SER A 124 -18.75 18.83 61.48
CA SER A 124 -18.56 18.40 62.87
C SER A 124 -18.85 16.89 63.04
N PRO A 125 -18.21 16.19 63.99
CA PRO A 125 -18.37 14.74 64.21
C PRO A 125 -19.83 14.27 64.37
N ARG A 126 -20.72 15.15 64.85
CA ARG A 126 -22.16 14.89 65.01
C ARG A 126 -22.94 14.77 63.68
N ILE A 127 -22.44 15.32 62.58
CA ILE A 127 -23.10 15.29 61.26
C ILE A 127 -22.59 14.09 60.43
N VAL A 128 -21.29 13.78 60.53
CA VAL A 128 -20.67 12.61 59.86
C VAL A 128 -21.35 11.30 60.26
N LYS A 129 -21.76 11.16 61.54
CA LYS A 129 -22.46 9.98 62.06
C LYS A 129 -23.90 9.76 61.54
N ARG A 130 -24.44 10.69 60.73
CA ARG A 130 -25.82 10.64 60.20
C ARG A 130 -25.90 10.33 58.71
N VAL A 131 -24.76 10.37 58.01
CA VAL A 131 -24.69 10.27 56.53
C VAL A 131 -23.90 9.05 56.06
N GLY A 132 -23.09 8.42 56.93
CA GLY A 132 -22.58 7.07 56.72
C GLY A 132 -23.57 6.03 57.23
#